data_AF-A0A7C4DU68-F1
#
_entry.id   AF-A0A7C4DU68-F1
#
_cell.length_a   1.000
_cell.length_b   1.000
_cell.length_c   1.000
_cell.angle_alpha   90.00
_cell.angle_beta   90.00
_cell.angle_gamma   90.00
#
_symmetry.space_group_name_H-M   'P 1'
#
loop_
_entity.id
_entity.type
_entity.pdbx_description
1 polymer ?
#
loop_
_entity_poly.entity_id
_entity_poly.type
_entity_poly.pdbx_seq_one_letter_code
_entity_poly.pdbx_strand_id
1 'polypeptide(L)'
;MLSLDSRYLARVRLEALRRRIWFKALSSLERGLVDSVIKVIDRPRSPKLIEALARIIVKVKKAMISPLRRLMEQVGKPLARRISIVALRWGNRSAAKWAEDEGFIKYLTIMDINNISGFRLSSPSIRLQQPLHPNR
;
A
#
# COMPACT_ATOMS: atom_id res chain seq x y z
N MET A 1 14.40 -17.17 -4.74
CA MET A 1 13.25 -17.97 -4.23
C MET A 1 12.63 -17.19 -3.08
N LEU A 2 11.33 -16.85 -3.11
CA LEU A 2 10.66 -16.19 -1.98
C LEU A 2 10.66 -17.18 -0.79
N SER A 3 11.36 -16.88 0.30
CA SER A 3 11.30 -17.72 1.50
C SER A 3 9.91 -17.59 2.12
N LEU A 4 9.17 -18.68 2.10
CA LEU A 4 7.83 -18.82 2.67
C LEU A 4 7.94 -19.07 4.19
N ASP A 5 8.70 -18.22 4.88
CA ASP A 5 8.96 -18.34 6.31
C ASP A 5 7.87 -17.71 7.17
N SER A 6 7.83 -18.09 8.45
CA SER A 6 6.84 -17.60 9.42
C SER A 6 6.81 -16.06 9.49
N ARG A 7 7.97 -15.40 9.45
CA ARG A 7 8.07 -13.93 9.49
C ARG A 7 7.43 -13.28 8.26
N TYR A 8 7.66 -13.82 7.08
CA TYR A 8 7.02 -13.36 5.86
C TYR A 8 5.51 -13.54 5.91
N LEU A 9 5.03 -14.72 6.34
CA LEU A 9 3.61 -15.01 6.51
C LEU A 9 2.95 -14.05 7.51
N ALA A 10 3.61 -13.78 8.64
CA ALA A 10 3.14 -12.85 9.66
C ALA A 10 3.01 -11.41 9.11
N ARG A 11 3.96 -10.95 8.30
CA ARG A 11 3.88 -9.63 7.65
C ARG A 11 2.71 -9.55 6.66
N VAL A 12 2.54 -10.58 5.82
CA VAL A 12 1.41 -10.64 4.87
C VAL A 12 0.08 -10.64 5.62
N ARG A 13 -0.04 -11.43 6.70
CA ARG A 13 -1.22 -11.46 7.57
C ARG A 13 -1.52 -10.10 8.19
N LEU A 14 -0.51 -9.43 8.76
CA LEU A 14 -0.67 -8.11 9.35
C LEU A 14 -1.16 -7.08 8.33
N GLU A 15 -0.62 -7.12 7.11
CA GLU A 15 -1.04 -6.22 6.04
C GLU A 15 -2.48 -6.49 5.58
N ALA A 16 -2.85 -7.76 5.44
CA ALA A 16 -4.20 -8.18 5.07
C ALA A 16 -5.25 -7.83 6.15
N LEU A 17 -4.88 -7.91 7.43
CA LEU A 17 -5.72 -7.50 8.57
C LEU A 17 -5.97 -6.00 8.55
N ARG A 18 -4.92 -5.19 8.40
CA ARG A 18 -5.04 -3.71 8.31
C ARG A 18 -5.98 -3.28 7.18
N ARG A 19 -5.94 -3.98 6.04
CA ARG A 19 -6.80 -3.70 4.88
C ARG A 19 -8.18 -4.38 4.96
N ARG A 20 -8.51 -5.06 6.07
CA ARG A 20 -9.76 -5.84 6.27
C ARG A 20 -10.01 -6.91 5.19
N ILE A 21 -8.96 -7.37 4.52
CA ILE A 21 -9.02 -8.38 3.45
C ILE A 21 -8.95 -9.78 4.04
N TRP A 22 -8.26 -9.94 5.18
CA TRP A 22 -8.03 -11.23 5.83
C TRP A 22 -9.32 -12.05 6.00
N PHE A 23 -10.39 -11.42 6.48
CA PHE A 23 -11.68 -12.08 6.72
C PHE A 23 -12.61 -12.11 5.50
N LYS A 24 -12.36 -11.26 4.49
CA LYS A 24 -13.19 -11.16 3.29
C LYS A 24 -12.73 -12.10 2.17
N ALA A 25 -11.42 -12.25 2.00
CA ALA A 25 -10.85 -12.99 0.87
C ALA A 25 -10.51 -14.45 1.22
N LEU A 26 -10.35 -14.79 2.51
CA LEU A 26 -9.93 -16.12 2.93
C LEU A 26 -11.02 -16.89 3.68
N SER A 27 -11.12 -18.19 3.37
CA SER A 27 -11.96 -19.13 4.11
C SER A 27 -11.42 -19.37 5.52
N SER A 28 -12.23 -19.99 6.39
CA SER A 28 -11.78 -20.36 7.75
C SER A 28 -10.56 -21.29 7.71
N LEU A 29 -10.57 -22.27 6.80
CA LEU A 29 -9.48 -23.24 6.62
C LEU A 29 -8.17 -22.56 6.15
N GLU A 30 -8.26 -21.67 5.16
CA GLU A 30 -7.09 -20.95 4.65
C GLU A 30 -6.43 -20.10 5.75
N ARG A 31 -7.25 -19.43 6.58
CA ARG A 31 -6.76 -18.66 7.73
C ARG A 31 -6.13 -19.56 8.79
N GLY A 32 -6.81 -20.65 9.15
CA GLY A 32 -6.31 -21.61 10.14
C GLY A 32 -4.97 -22.24 9.73
N LEU A 33 -4.80 -22.55 8.44
CA LEU A 33 -3.54 -23.08 7.91
C LEU A 33 -2.40 -22.07 8.08
N VAL A 34 -2.60 -20.82 7.66
CA VAL A 34 -1.57 -19.77 7.78
C VAL A 34 -1.25 -19.47 9.25
N ASP A 35 -2.27 -19.36 10.10
CA ASP A 35 -2.09 -19.09 11.53
C ASP A 35 -1.33 -20.22 12.24
N SER A 36 -1.60 -21.47 11.87
CA SER A 36 -0.87 -22.64 12.40
C SER A 36 0.59 -22.61 11.97
N VAL A 37 0.88 -22.34 10.70
CA VAL A 37 2.25 -22.27 10.20
C VAL A 37 3.02 -21.14 10.87
N ILE A 38 2.44 -19.95 11.00
CA ILE A 38 3.08 -18.82 11.70
C ILE A 38 3.48 -19.20 13.13
N LYS A 39 2.60 -19.92 13.85
CA LYS A 39 2.82 -20.28 15.25
C LYS A 39 3.82 -21.42 15.45
N VAL A 40 3.80 -22.42 14.56
CA VAL A 40 4.44 -23.72 14.82
C VAL A 40 5.69 -23.94 13.96
N ILE A 41 5.77 -23.35 12.76
CA ILE A 41 6.75 -23.72 11.75
C ILE A 41 7.53 -22.49 11.28
N ASP A 42 8.82 -22.41 11.59
CA ASP A 42 9.68 -21.32 11.08
C ASP A 42 9.80 -21.37 9.55
N ARG A 43 10.13 -22.56 9.00
CA ARG A 43 10.24 -22.79 7.55
C ARG A 43 9.59 -24.11 7.13
N PRO A 44 8.49 -24.08 6.36
CA PRO A 44 7.86 -25.29 5.85
C PRO A 44 8.80 -25.98 4.85
N ARG A 45 9.01 -27.30 5.02
CA ARG A 45 9.83 -28.12 4.13
C ARG A 45 9.02 -28.96 3.14
N SER A 46 7.74 -29.21 3.45
CA SER A 46 6.85 -30.02 2.60
C SER A 46 6.46 -29.25 1.34
N PRO A 47 6.72 -29.79 0.13
CA PRO A 47 6.34 -29.13 -1.13
C PRO A 47 4.84 -28.85 -1.23
N LYS A 48 4.00 -29.80 -0.80
CA LYS A 48 2.53 -29.65 -0.80
C LYS A 48 2.09 -28.49 0.10
N LEU A 49 2.71 -28.36 1.27
CA LEU A 49 2.40 -27.26 2.21
C LEU A 49 2.84 -25.90 1.64
N ILE A 50 4.06 -25.85 1.10
CA ILE A 50 4.59 -24.64 0.45
C ILE A 50 3.66 -24.18 -0.68
N GLU A 51 3.20 -25.11 -1.52
CA GLU A 51 2.30 -24.83 -2.62
C GLU A 51 0.94 -24.29 -2.11
N ALA A 52 0.35 -24.93 -1.11
CA ALA A 52 -0.90 -24.47 -0.50
C ALA A 52 -0.77 -23.05 0.07
N LEU A 53 0.31 -22.77 0.81
CA LEU A 53 0.60 -21.44 1.34
C LEU A 53 0.81 -20.41 0.23
N ALA A 54 1.55 -20.77 -0.82
CA ALA A 54 1.78 -19.90 -1.97
C ALA A 54 0.47 -19.48 -2.63
N ARG A 55 -0.46 -20.42 -2.85
CA ARG A 55 -1.79 -20.13 -3.40
C ARG A 55 -2.57 -19.15 -2.52
N ILE A 56 -2.55 -19.34 -1.20
CA ILE A 56 -3.20 -18.44 -0.24
C ILE A 56 -2.59 -17.03 -0.32
N ILE A 57 -1.26 -16.90 -0.34
CA ILE A 57 -0.59 -15.60 -0.44
C ILE A 57 -0.91 -14.90 -1.75
N VAL A 58 -0.93 -15.62 -2.87
CA VAL A 58 -1.32 -15.04 -4.17
C VAL A 58 -2.76 -14.52 -4.10
N LYS A 59 -3.68 -15.27 -3.49
CA LYS A 59 -5.06 -14.85 -3.27
C LYS A 59 -5.14 -13.56 -2.45
N VAL A 60 -4.41 -13.50 -1.33
CA VAL A 60 -4.31 -12.30 -0.48
C VAL A 60 -3.76 -11.11 -1.25
N LYS A 61 -2.62 -11.27 -1.94
CA LYS A 61 -1.99 -10.18 -2.71
C LYS A 61 -2.89 -9.67 -3.82
N LYS A 62 -3.56 -10.55 -4.57
CA LYS A 62 -4.53 -10.15 -5.59
C LYS A 62 -5.68 -9.34 -4.98
N ALA A 63 -6.23 -9.81 -3.86
CA ALA A 63 -7.28 -9.09 -3.14
C ALA A 63 -6.81 -7.74 -2.56
N MET A 64 -5.50 -7.53 -2.38
CA MET A 64 -4.93 -6.24 -1.95
C MET A 64 -4.61 -5.31 -3.11
N ILE A 65 -4.31 -5.85 -4.29
CA ILE A 65 -4.03 -5.05 -5.49
C ILE A 65 -5.30 -4.34 -5.97
N SER A 66 -6.46 -5.01 -5.99
CA SER A 66 -7.68 -4.38 -6.52
C SER A 66 -8.13 -3.13 -5.72
N PRO A 67 -8.11 -3.11 -4.37
CA PRO A 67 -8.42 -1.91 -3.63
C PRO A 67 -7.30 -0.88 -3.69
N LEU A 68 -6.04 -1.32 -3.73
CA LEU A 68 -4.89 -0.41 -3.86
C LEU A 68 -4.91 0.34 -5.19
N ARG A 69 -5.19 -0.34 -6.30
CA ARG A 69 -5.27 0.28 -7.63
C ARG A 69 -6.38 1.32 -7.68
N ARG A 70 -7.55 1.02 -7.11
CA ARG A 70 -8.64 1.99 -6.97
C ARG A 70 -8.20 3.21 -6.15
N LEU A 71 -7.47 3.01 -5.05
CA LEU A 71 -6.95 4.11 -4.23
C LEU A 71 -5.83 4.88 -4.95
N MET A 72 -5.02 4.23 -5.76
CA MET A 72 -4.02 4.89 -6.60
C MET A 72 -4.69 5.82 -7.61
N GLU A 73 -5.82 5.42 -8.19
CA GLU A 73 -6.59 6.26 -9.11
C GLU A 73 -7.30 7.41 -8.38
N GLN A 74 -7.96 7.12 -7.25
CA GLN A 74 -8.78 8.09 -6.51
C GLN A 74 -7.96 9.08 -5.67
N VAL A 75 -6.84 8.64 -5.11
CA VAL A 75 -6.05 9.41 -4.13
C VAL A 75 -4.63 9.65 -4.66
N GLY A 76 -3.94 8.59 -5.06
CA GLY A 76 -2.54 8.65 -5.47
C GLY A 76 -2.29 9.59 -6.65
N LYS A 77 -3.05 9.43 -7.73
CA LYS A 77 -2.85 10.17 -8.98
C LYS A 77 -3.16 11.67 -8.84
N PRO A 78 -4.27 12.09 -8.18
CA PRO A 78 -4.49 13.50 -7.87
C PRO A 78 -3.38 14.09 -6.99
N LEU A 79 -2.91 13.34 -5.99
CA LEU A 79 -1.86 13.80 -5.10
C LEU A 79 -0.50 13.94 -5.80
N ALA A 80 -0.13 12.95 -6.61
CA ALA A 80 1.08 12.97 -7.42
C ALA A 80 1.10 14.19 -8.35
N ARG A 81 -0.04 14.49 -9.01
CA ARG A 81 -0.19 15.70 -9.85
C ARG A 81 0.04 16.98 -9.07
N ARG A 82 -0.59 17.13 -7.89
CA ARG A 82 -0.41 18.33 -7.04
C ARG A 82 1.04 18.54 -6.65
N ILE A 83 1.71 17.48 -6.16
CA ILE A 83 3.12 17.55 -5.75
C ILE A 83 4.03 17.86 -6.95
N SER A 84 3.76 17.24 -8.11
CA SER A 84 4.50 17.49 -9.36
C SER A 84 4.44 18.97 -9.77
N ILE A 85 3.25 19.58 -9.70
CA ILE A 85 3.06 21.00 -10.03
C ILE A 85 3.84 21.91 -9.08
N VAL A 86 3.82 21.62 -7.77
CA VAL A 86 4.58 22.40 -6.78
C VAL A 86 6.08 22.32 -7.07
N ALA A 87 6.61 21.11 -7.29
CA ALA A 87 8.02 20.92 -7.59
C ALA A 87 8.44 21.58 -8.93
N LEU A 88 7.57 21.56 -9.94
CA LEU A 88 7.80 22.28 -11.20
C LEU A 88 7.89 23.80 -10.99
N ARG A 89 7.02 24.37 -10.14
CA ARG A 89 7.05 25.81 -9.79
C ARG A 89 8.32 26.18 -9.03
N TRP A 90 8.91 25.26 -8.29
CA TRP A 90 10.21 25.43 -7.63
C TRP A 90 11.41 25.23 -8.57
N GLY A 91 11.17 24.98 -9.87
CA GLY A 91 12.22 24.84 -10.88
C GLY A 91 12.65 23.41 -11.16
N ASN A 92 12.09 22.40 -10.49
CA ASN A 92 12.41 21.00 -10.76
C ASN A 92 11.68 20.48 -12.00
N ARG A 93 12.36 20.54 -13.17
CA ARG A 93 11.81 20.08 -14.45
C ARG A 93 11.54 18.58 -14.51
N SER A 94 12.26 17.74 -13.74
CA SER A 94 12.03 16.28 -13.77
C SER A 94 10.69 15.90 -13.14
N ALA A 95 10.11 16.78 -12.31
CA ALA A 95 8.85 16.53 -11.62
C ALA A 95 7.65 16.41 -12.58
N ALA A 96 7.76 16.85 -13.84
CA ALA A 96 6.71 16.68 -14.85
C ALA A 96 6.29 15.21 -15.04
N LYS A 97 7.22 14.26 -14.86
CA LYS A 97 6.96 12.83 -15.06
C LYS A 97 6.36 12.14 -13.82
N TRP A 98 6.45 12.75 -12.65
CA TRP A 98 6.06 12.11 -11.38
C TRP A 98 4.56 11.81 -11.32
N ALA A 99 3.73 12.64 -11.97
CA ALA A 99 2.29 12.43 -12.04
C ALA A 99 1.85 11.14 -12.76
N GLU A 100 2.72 10.57 -13.59
CA GLU A 100 2.49 9.32 -14.33
C GLU A 100 3.41 8.19 -13.86
N ASP A 101 4.29 8.44 -12.89
CA ASP A 101 5.15 7.43 -12.31
C ASP A 101 4.35 6.54 -11.34
N GLU A 102 4.13 5.27 -11.73
CA GLU A 102 3.32 4.33 -10.97
C GLU A 102 3.89 4.06 -9.56
N GLY A 103 5.22 4.04 -9.44
CA GLY A 103 5.92 3.84 -8.16
C GLY A 103 5.64 4.98 -7.19
N PHE A 104 5.71 6.22 -7.68
CA PHE A 104 5.45 7.43 -6.93
C PHE A 104 3.97 7.53 -6.52
N ILE A 105 3.05 7.26 -7.45
CA ILE A 105 1.61 7.21 -7.18
C ILE A 105 1.31 6.18 -6.08
N LYS A 106 1.89 4.98 -6.19
CA LYS A 106 1.72 3.92 -5.19
C LYS A 106 2.29 4.32 -3.84
N TYR A 107 3.48 4.92 -3.81
CA TYR A 107 4.10 5.40 -2.58
C TYR A 107 3.21 6.42 -1.86
N LEU A 108 2.76 7.45 -2.58
CA LEU A 108 1.88 8.49 -2.04
C LEU A 108 0.55 7.92 -1.55
N THR A 109 -0.02 6.95 -2.27
CA THR A 109 -1.25 6.26 -1.86
C THR A 109 -1.07 5.53 -0.55
N ILE A 110 0.02 4.76 -0.40
CA ILE A 110 0.29 4.00 0.83
C ILE A 110 0.56 4.96 2.00
N MET A 111 1.30 6.04 1.77
CA MET A 111 1.56 7.06 2.77
C MET A 111 0.27 7.71 3.25
N ASP A 112 -0.64 8.09 2.35
CA ASP A 112 -1.91 8.71 2.70
C ASP A 112 -2.83 7.77 3.50
N ILE A 113 -2.88 6.49 3.13
CA ILE A 113 -3.70 5.47 3.83
C ILE A 113 -3.18 5.21 5.24
N ASN A 114 -1.86 5.22 5.43
CA ASN A 114 -1.24 4.97 6.73
C ASN A 114 -1.21 6.22 7.62
N ASN A 115 -1.54 7.40 7.10
CA ASN A 115 -1.53 8.63 7.87
C ASN A 115 -2.79 8.76 8.73
N ILE A 116 -2.67 9.46 9.86
CA ILE A 116 -3.80 9.79 10.73
C ILE A 116 -4.76 10.68 9.93
N SER A 117 -6.08 10.48 10.07
CA SER A 117 -7.10 11.13 9.23
C SER A 117 -6.94 12.66 9.07
N GLY A 118 -6.46 13.35 10.10
CA GLY A 118 -6.24 14.81 10.08
C GLY A 118 -4.99 15.27 9.30
N PHE A 119 -4.06 14.36 8.99
CA PHE A 119 -2.80 14.67 8.30
C PHE A 119 -2.73 14.05 6.90
N ARG A 120 -3.83 13.48 6.40
CA ARG A 120 -3.88 12.96 5.03
C ARG A 120 -3.52 14.07 4.03
N LEU A 121 -2.63 13.71 3.11
CA LEU A 121 -2.19 14.56 2.01
C LEU A 121 -3.33 14.79 1.00
N SER A 122 -4.29 13.87 0.96
CA SER A 122 -5.54 13.98 0.21
C SER A 122 -6.54 14.99 0.79
N SER A 123 -6.40 15.38 2.06
CA SER A 123 -7.28 16.36 2.69
C SER A 123 -7.10 17.76 2.08
N PRO A 124 -8.17 18.56 1.88
CA PRO A 124 -8.07 19.91 1.32
C PRO A 124 -7.43 20.95 2.27
N SER A 125 -6.98 20.56 3.46
CA SER A 125 -6.70 21.47 4.57
C SER A 125 -5.34 22.17 4.55
N ILE A 126 -4.62 22.12 3.42
CA ILE A 126 -3.47 23.01 3.21
C ILE A 126 -3.88 24.01 2.14
N ARG A 127 -4.75 24.95 2.54
CA ARG A 127 -4.68 26.31 2.00
C ARG A 127 -3.25 26.75 2.26
N LEU A 128 -2.43 26.61 1.23
CA LEU A 128 -1.13 27.27 1.15
C LEU A 128 -1.36 28.71 1.60
N GLN A 129 -0.56 29.10 2.57
CA GLN A 129 -0.46 30.45 3.09
C GLN A 129 -0.62 31.46 1.94
N GLN A 130 -1.48 32.44 2.18
CA GLN A 130 -1.68 33.60 1.33
C GLN A 130 -0.32 34.11 0.83
N PRO A 131 -0.21 34.56 -0.44
CA PRO A 131 1.00 35.24 -0.88
C PRO A 131 1.18 36.46 0.03
N LEU A 132 2.34 36.54 0.69
CA LEU A 132 2.78 37.76 1.35
C LEU A 132 2.63 38.90 0.34
N HIS A 133 1.83 39.90 0.71
CA HIS A 133 1.68 41.14 -0.02
C HIS A 133 3.07 41.66 -0.42
N PRO A 134 3.31 42.04 -1.69
CA PRO A 134 4.47 42.85 -2.00
C PRO A 134 4.25 44.20 -1.30
N ASN A 135 5.15 44.51 -0.37
CA ASN A 135 5.28 45.83 0.22
C ASN A 135 5.59 46.86 -0.88
N ARG A 136 4.82 47.94 -0.86
CA ARG A 136 5.06 49.28 -1.46
C ARG A 136 5.00 49.39 -2.98
#